data_AF-F4GXW4-F1
#
_entry.id   AF-F4GXW4-F1
#
_cell.length_a   1.000
_cell.length_b   1.000
_cell.length_c   1.000
_cell.angle_alpha   90.00
_cell.angle_beta   90.00
_cell.angle_gamma   90.00
#
_symmetry.space_group_name_H-M   'P 1'
#
loop_
_entity.id
_entity.type
_entity.pdbx_description
1 polymer ?
#
loop_
_entity_poly.entity_id
_entity_poly.type
_entity_poly.pdbx_seq_one_letter_code
_entity_poly.pdbx_strand_id
1 'polypeptide(L)'
;MLTHQELKTIQEGHRRNEDVMTLLREVKRLRDLAAESYGVLGFMVLADQPAEVRAEVRRVSNMLQQEPAVQAYLIARKKQKDMEFRRRAREQKDEPDTDA
;
A
#
# COMPACT_ATOMS: atom_id res chain seq x y z
N MET A 1 -6.28 -14.98 -36.79
CA MET A 1 -6.30 -13.69 -36.04
C MET A 1 -7.70 -13.52 -35.50
N LEU A 2 -7.85 -13.31 -34.19
CA LEU A 2 -9.16 -13.04 -33.60
C LEU A 2 -9.59 -11.62 -33.98
N THR A 3 -10.83 -11.48 -34.42
CA THR A 3 -11.47 -10.21 -34.71
C THR A 3 -11.69 -9.41 -33.42
N HIS A 4 -11.81 -8.09 -33.54
CA HIS A 4 -12.09 -7.20 -32.40
C HIS A 4 -13.37 -7.63 -31.64
N GLN A 5 -14.33 -8.20 -32.35
CA GLN A 5 -15.59 -8.65 -31.76
C GLN A 5 -15.38 -9.89 -30.89
N GLU A 6 -14.59 -10.85 -31.36
CA GLU A 6 -14.22 -12.04 -30.58
C GLU A 6 -13.39 -11.71 -29.34
N LEU A 7 -12.46 -10.75 -29.44
CA LEU A 7 -11.72 -10.23 -28.28
C LEU A 7 -12.66 -9.60 -27.23
N LYS A 8 -13.67 -8.85 -27.68
CA LYS A 8 -14.65 -8.22 -26.80
C LYS A 8 -15.57 -9.26 -26.15
N THR A 9 -15.99 -10.30 -26.89
CA THR A 9 -16.79 -11.41 -26.36
C THR A 9 -16.01 -12.24 -25.34
N ILE A 10 -14.72 -12.48 -25.54
CA ILE A 10 -13.86 -13.18 -24.56
C ILE A 10 -13.69 -12.33 -23.29
N GLN A 11 -13.43 -11.03 -23.44
CA GLN A 11 -13.34 -10.10 -22.31
C GLN A 11 -14.66 -9.97 -21.54
N GLU A 12 -15.79 -9.92 -22.24
CA GLU A 12 -17.13 -9.89 -21.63
C GLU A 12 -17.53 -11.24 -21.03
N GLY A 13 -17.09 -12.36 -21.61
CA GLY A 13 -17.31 -13.72 -21.09
C GLY A 13 -16.58 -13.97 -19.78
N HIS A 14 -15.32 -13.49 -19.67
CA HIS A 14 -14.58 -13.54 -18.40
C HIS A 14 -15.15 -12.58 -17.35
N ARG A 15 -15.74 -11.45 -17.76
CA ARG A 15 -16.44 -10.51 -16.86
C ARG A 15 -17.71 -11.10 -16.22
N ARG A 16 -18.25 -12.18 -16.79
CA ARG A 16 -19.47 -12.88 -16.33
C ARG A 16 -19.17 -14.16 -15.55
N ASN A 17 -17.92 -14.59 -15.46
CA ASN A 17 -17.58 -15.72 -14.61
C ASN A 17 -17.46 -15.23 -13.15
N GLU A 18 -18.53 -15.46 -12.40
CA GLU A 18 -18.65 -15.03 -11.00
C GLU A 18 -17.54 -15.58 -10.11
N ASP A 19 -17.05 -16.79 -10.40
CA ASP A 19 -15.93 -17.40 -9.68
C ASP A 19 -14.63 -16.64 -9.90
N VAL A 20 -14.34 -16.24 -11.15
CA VAL A 20 -13.15 -15.44 -11.49
C VAL A 20 -13.23 -14.07 -10.81
N MET A 21 -14.40 -13.43 -10.84
CA MET A 21 -14.60 -12.13 -10.18
C MET A 21 -14.48 -12.26 -8.65
N THR A 22 -14.97 -13.34 -8.07
CA THR A 22 -14.85 -13.63 -6.64
C THR A 22 -13.39 -13.86 -6.26
N LEU A 23 -12.64 -14.64 -7.04
CA LEU A 23 -11.22 -14.85 -6.84
C LEU A 23 -10.42 -13.54 -6.93
N LEU A 24 -10.72 -12.68 -7.91
CA LEU A 24 -10.06 -11.39 -8.05
C LEU A 24 -10.35 -10.46 -6.86
N ARG A 25 -11.59 -10.46 -6.34
CA ARG A 25 -11.94 -9.70 -5.13
C ARG A 25 -11.18 -10.23 -3.91
N GLU A 26 -11.05 -11.55 -3.79
CA GLU A 26 -10.36 -12.16 -2.67
C GLU A 26 -8.84 -11.89 -2.73
N VAL A 27 -8.24 -12.00 -3.91
CA VAL A 27 -6.83 -11.61 -4.13
C VAL A 27 -6.62 -10.14 -3.78
N LYS A 28 -7.54 -9.25 -4.18
CA LYS A 28 -7.48 -7.83 -3.80
C LYS A 28 -7.56 -7.68 -2.28
N ARG A 29 -8.51 -8.33 -1.62
CA ARG A 29 -8.69 -8.30 -0.16
C ARG A 29 -7.42 -8.74 0.58
N LEU A 30 -6.79 -9.83 0.14
CA LEU A 30 -5.56 -10.34 0.73
C LEU A 30 -4.37 -9.39 0.53
N ARG A 31 -4.27 -8.76 -0.64
CA ARG A 31 -3.24 -7.74 -0.92
C ARG A 31 -3.41 -6.50 -0.05
N ASP A 32 -4.65 -6.04 0.10
CA ASP A 32 -4.99 -4.91 0.97
C ASP A 32 -4.64 -5.26 2.43
N LEU A 33 -4.99 -6.47 2.89
CA LEU A 33 -4.64 -6.96 4.23
C LEU A 33 -3.13 -7.04 4.47
N ALA A 34 -2.34 -7.50 3.49
CA ALA A 34 -0.89 -7.56 3.59
C ALA A 34 -0.27 -6.16 3.74
N ALA A 35 -0.76 -5.19 2.94
CA ALA A 35 -0.33 -3.80 3.02
C ALA A 35 -0.69 -3.15 4.37
N GLU A 36 -1.91 -3.37 4.86
CA GLU A 36 -2.35 -2.87 6.18
C GLU A 36 -1.54 -3.49 7.32
N SER A 37 -1.33 -4.81 7.29
CA SER A 37 -0.53 -5.52 8.29
C SER A 37 0.90 -4.97 8.36
N TYR A 38 1.51 -4.71 7.21
CA TYR A 38 2.82 -4.08 7.14
C TYR A 38 2.79 -2.63 7.64
N GLY A 39 1.74 -1.87 7.33
CA GLY A 39 1.55 -0.51 7.81
C GLY A 39 1.52 -0.40 9.34
N VAL A 40 1.02 -1.44 10.02
CA VAL A 40 1.04 -1.57 11.48
C VAL A 40 2.40 -2.05 11.97
N LEU A 41 2.87 -3.22 11.51
CA LEU A 41 4.07 -3.87 12.04
C LEU A 41 5.36 -3.13 11.69
N GLY A 42 5.50 -2.68 10.44
CA GLY A 42 6.72 -2.06 9.93
C GLY A 42 7.01 -0.68 10.52
N PHE A 43 6.05 -0.07 11.21
CA PHE A 43 6.17 1.25 11.84
C PHE A 43 5.81 1.24 13.33
N MET A 44 5.62 0.05 13.92
CA MET A 44 5.38 -0.10 15.35
C MET A 44 6.65 0.27 16.13
N VAL A 45 6.49 0.98 17.25
CA VAL A 45 7.59 1.27 18.17
C VAL A 45 7.85 0.03 19.02
N LEU A 46 9.07 -0.49 19.00
CA LEU A 46 9.45 -1.74 19.65
C LEU A 46 10.45 -1.56 20.81
N ALA A 47 10.69 -0.33 21.28
CA ALA A 47 11.76 -0.01 22.23
C ALA A 47 11.71 -0.89 23.49
N ASP A 48 10.50 -1.14 24.03
CA ASP A 48 10.30 -1.88 25.28
C ASP A 48 9.88 -3.34 25.09
N GLN A 49 9.93 -3.87 23.87
CA GLN A 49 9.53 -5.25 23.58
C GLN A 49 10.69 -6.23 23.82
N PRO A 50 10.41 -7.47 24.28
CA PRO A 50 11.41 -8.52 24.39
C PRO A 50 12.19 -8.74 23.08
N ALA A 51 13.46 -9.14 23.18
CA ALA A 51 14.31 -9.33 22.01
C ALA A 51 13.72 -10.30 20.98
N GLU A 52 13.09 -11.37 21.45
CA GLU A 52 12.40 -12.37 20.61
C GLU A 52 11.24 -11.75 19.83
N VAL A 53 10.40 -10.95 20.49
CA VAL A 53 9.29 -10.24 19.84
C VAL A 53 9.83 -9.30 18.77
N ARG A 54 10.91 -8.56 19.04
CA ARG A 54 11.54 -7.69 18.04
C ARG A 54 12.08 -8.47 16.84
N ALA A 55 12.68 -9.63 17.09
CA ALA A 55 13.19 -10.49 16.03
C ALA A 55 12.05 -11.00 15.13
N GLU A 56 10.95 -11.45 15.73
CA GLU A 56 9.78 -11.92 14.99
C GLU A 56 9.08 -10.81 14.21
N VAL A 57 8.87 -9.64 14.81
CA VAL A 57 8.27 -8.49 14.11
C VAL A 57 9.15 -8.06 12.94
N ARG A 58 10.48 -8.04 13.10
CA ARG A 58 11.40 -7.75 11.99
C ARG A 58 11.34 -8.82 10.90
N ARG A 59 11.32 -10.10 11.28
CA ARG A 59 11.22 -11.22 10.34
C ARG A 59 9.94 -11.13 9.50
N VAL A 60 8.79 -10.95 10.15
CA VAL A 60 7.48 -10.83 9.49
C VAL A 60 7.43 -9.57 8.63
N SER A 61 7.94 -8.44 9.11
CA SER A 61 8.00 -7.20 8.32
C SER A 61 8.85 -7.36 7.07
N ASN A 62 10.00 -8.03 7.16
CA ASN A 62 10.87 -8.30 6.01
C ASN A 62 10.21 -9.22 4.99
N MET A 63 9.46 -10.23 5.44
CA MET A 63 8.67 -11.09 4.54
C MET A 63 7.58 -10.28 3.83
N LEU A 64 6.82 -9.48 4.58
CA LEU A 64 5.76 -8.63 4.01
C LEU A 64 6.33 -7.61 3.02
N GLN A 65 7.53 -7.06 3.23
CA GLN A 65 8.16 -6.16 2.26
C GLN A 65 8.37 -6.82 0.89
N GLN A 66 8.51 -8.14 0.79
CA GLN A 66 8.67 -8.80 -0.50
C GLN A 66 7.37 -8.82 -1.31
N GLU A 67 6.22 -8.58 -0.66
CA GLU A 67 4.91 -8.56 -1.32
C GLU A 67 4.74 -7.30 -2.19
N PRO A 68 4.33 -7.45 -3.47
CA PRO A 68 4.11 -6.32 -4.36
C PRO A 68 3.11 -5.28 -3.83
N ALA A 69 2.11 -5.73 -3.05
CA ALA A 69 1.13 -4.84 -2.43
C ALA A 69 1.77 -3.92 -1.38
N VAL A 70 2.71 -4.43 -0.60
CA VAL A 70 3.45 -3.66 0.42
C VAL A 70 4.42 -2.67 -0.24
N GLN A 71 5.06 -3.07 -1.34
CA GLN A 71 5.90 -2.17 -2.13
C GLN A 71 5.09 -0.99 -2.70
N ALA A 72 3.90 -1.26 -3.26
CA ALA A 72 3.01 -0.21 -3.73
C ALA A 72 2.55 0.73 -2.59
N TYR A 73 2.23 0.16 -1.43
CA TYR A 73 1.91 0.93 -0.22
C TYR A 73 3.06 1.85 0.21
N LEU A 74 4.30 1.35 0.25
CA LEU A 74 5.48 2.13 0.62
C LEU A 74 5.71 3.31 -0.34
N ILE A 75 5.54 3.11 -1.64
CA ILE A 75 5.64 4.17 -2.66
C ILE A 75 4.56 5.25 -2.41
N ALA A 76 3.31 4.82 -2.20
CA ALA A 76 2.21 5.75 -1.94
C ALA A 76 2.44 6.56 -0.65
N ARG A 77 2.89 5.90 0.42
CA ARG A 77 3.22 6.54 1.69
C ARG A 77 4.37 7.55 1.57
N LYS A 78 5.43 7.22 0.83
CA LYS A 78 6.53 8.15 0.55
C LYS A 78 6.03 9.39 -0.17
N LYS A 79 5.22 9.22 -1.22
CA LYS A 79 4.62 10.33 -1.97
C LYS A 79 3.76 11.22 -1.07
N GLN A 80 2.99 10.64 -0.15
CA GLN A 80 2.21 11.40 0.82
C GLN A 80 3.10 12.23 1.75
N LYS A 81 4.15 11.64 2.33
CA LYS A 81 5.12 12.36 3.17
C LYS A 81 5.78 13.52 2.42
N ASP A 82 6.15 13.31 1.16
CA ASP A 82 6.76 14.35 0.33
C ASP A 82 5.79 15.52 0.07
N MET A 83 4.50 15.23 -0.13
CA MET A 83 3.47 16.26 -0.29
C MET A 83 3.25 17.04 1.01
N GLU A 84 3.16 16.35 2.14
CA GLU A 84 3.01 16.98 3.46
C GLU A 84 4.21 17.86 3.81
N PHE A 85 5.43 17.42 3.51
CA PHE A 85 6.64 18.20 3.69
C PHE A 85 6.59 19.50 2.86
N ARG A 86 6.26 19.39 1.57
CA ARG A 86 6.13 20.56 0.68
C ARG A 86 5.04 21.53 1.15
N ARG A 87 3.95 21.01 1.73
CA ARG A 87 2.86 21.83 2.27
C ARG A 87 3.36 22.66 3.46
N ARG A 88 3.98 22.01 4.45
CA ARG A 88 4.56 22.69 5.62
C ARG A 88 5.63 23.72 5.25
N ALA A 89 6.47 23.41 4.26
CA ALA A 89 7.50 24.33 3.79
C ALA A 89 6.95 25.57 3.06
N ARG A 90 5.69 25.53 2.59
CA ARG A 90 4.99 26.71 2.04
C ARG A 90 4.31 27.49 3.16
N GLU A 91 3.63 26.79 4.08
CA GLU A 91 3.01 27.39 5.27
C GLU A 91 4.03 28.22 6.08
N GLN A 92 5.27 27.73 6.26
CA GLN A 92 6.35 28.47 6.96
C GLN A 92 6.95 29.65 6.18
N LYS A 93 6.73 29.74 4.87
CA LYS A 93 7.15 30.88 4.06
C LYS A 93 6.09 31.98 3.96
N ASP A 94 4.85 31.62 4.23
CA ASP A 94 3.68 32.51 4.17
C ASP A 94 3.29 33.05 5.56
N GLU A 95 4.00 32.68 6.64
CA GLU A 95 3.93 33.39 7.93
C GLU A 95 4.71 34.72 7.81
N PRO A 96 4.05 35.90 7.80
CA PRO A 96 4.74 37.16 7.90
C PRO A 96 5.34 37.29 9.29
N ASP A 97 6.57 37.79 9.38
CA ASP A 97 7.18 38.27 10.63
C ASP A 97 6.19 39.21 11.33
N THR A 98 5.45 38.67 12.29
CA THR A 98 4.61 39.42 13.20
C THR A 98 5.40 39.51 14.48
N ASP A 99 6.47 40.31 14.46
CA ASP A 99 7.06 40.94 15.63
C ASP A 99 7.95 42.09 15.14
N ALA A 100 7.40 43.30 15.22
CA ALA A 100 8.08 44.59 15.13
C ALA A 100 7.84 45.36 16.45
#